data_AF-A0A5B8ZC50-F1
#
_entry.id   AF-A0A5B8ZC50-F1
#
_cell.length_a   1.000
_cell.length_b   1.000
_cell.length_c   1.000
_cell.angle_alpha   90.00
_cell.angle_beta   90.00
_cell.angle_gamma   90.00
#
_symmetry.space_group_name_H-M   'P 1'
#
loop_
_entity.id
_entity.type
_entity.pdbx_description
1 polymer ?
#
loop_
_entity_poly.entity_id
_entity_poly.type
_entity_poly.pdbx_seq_one_letter_code
_entity_poly.pdbx_strand_id
1 'polypeptide(L)'
;MKRIGILATAVLVSGLALSNHSGYAANKPADTKGTSTVESAQQIETSKFIKFSGVIQNIEKDKKSSRLLVENQNESLEMVFPITDEVLLFDNGKGEKLKKDKLEKGMKVEAYYDKNKPMPLIYPATITPEVMIVNGKEMGQVKISKYDKNLISLDNEIKLNISKDTILLNEKGETIKKADLTGKELIVFYNISTRSIPAQTTPVKIIALEYTDEKLVEMQKIIDEDHYFKDETKMIPIRKVAEHLGYNVKWNNKQKNFSVSKQNRSFLISIGKKEYGYNRSIKYFDVAPEIKNGKSYVPEEFLDMLLMK
;
A
#
# COMPACT_ATOMS: atom_id res chain seq x y z
N MET A 1 50.79 -55.69 -29.16
CA MET A 1 49.65 -54.96 -28.58
C MET A 1 49.22 -53.88 -29.57
N LYS A 2 48.07 -54.10 -30.20
CA LYS A 2 47.28 -53.21 -31.11
C LYS A 2 46.33 -52.39 -30.19
N ARG A 3 45.81 -51.18 -30.44
CA ARG A 3 45.68 -50.25 -31.59
C ARG A 3 45.04 -48.94 -31.03
N ILE A 4 45.34 -47.79 -31.66
CA ILE A 4 44.42 -46.73 -32.19
C ILE A 4 43.32 -46.17 -31.25
N GLY A 5 43.05 -44.87 -31.09
CA GLY A 5 43.44 -43.65 -31.78
C GLY A 5 42.32 -42.59 -31.73
N ILE A 6 42.66 -41.37 -32.16
CA ILE A 6 41.81 -40.36 -32.81
C ILE A 6 40.97 -39.43 -31.91
N LEU A 7 41.51 -38.21 -31.71
CA LEU A 7 40.73 -36.97 -31.54
C LEU A 7 40.02 -36.66 -32.86
N ALA A 8 38.71 -36.46 -32.83
CA ALA A 8 37.93 -35.95 -33.94
C ALA A 8 37.64 -34.46 -33.74
N THR A 9 38.33 -33.63 -34.51
CA THR A 9 37.91 -32.28 -34.90
C THR A 9 36.80 -32.38 -35.95
N ALA A 10 35.72 -31.63 -35.79
CA ALA A 10 34.78 -31.34 -36.86
C ALA A 10 34.48 -29.84 -36.86
N VAL A 11 35.16 -29.13 -37.76
CA VAL A 11 34.76 -27.81 -38.27
C VAL A 11 33.94 -28.07 -39.53
N LEU A 12 32.75 -27.50 -39.62
CA LEU A 12 32.04 -27.33 -40.89
C LEU A 12 31.50 -25.90 -40.96
N VAL A 13 31.99 -25.21 -41.98
CA VAL A 13 31.68 -23.85 -42.40
C VAL A 13 30.75 -23.94 -43.61
N SER A 14 29.65 -23.18 -43.60
CA SER A 14 28.95 -22.58 -44.76
C SER A 14 27.68 -21.91 -44.21
N GLY A 15 27.42 -20.61 -44.28
CA GLY A 15 27.76 -19.64 -45.32
C GLY A 15 26.53 -19.41 -46.21
N LEU A 16 25.69 -18.41 -45.87
CA LEU A 16 24.84 -17.70 -46.83
C LEU A 16 24.44 -16.34 -46.26
N ALA A 17 24.85 -15.31 -46.99
CA ALA A 17 24.68 -13.89 -46.72
C ALA A 17 23.57 -13.31 -47.61
N LEU A 18 22.82 -12.32 -47.09
CA LEU A 18 22.19 -11.21 -47.82
C LEU A 18 22.04 -10.05 -46.80
N SER A 19 22.98 -9.11 -46.71
CA SER A 19 23.06 -7.82 -47.44
C SER A 19 21.96 -6.81 -47.09
N ASN A 20 22.30 -5.73 -46.37
CA ASN A 20 22.34 -4.39 -46.96
C ASN A 20 23.03 -3.35 -46.06
N HIS A 21 23.86 -2.53 -46.71
CA HIS A 21 24.73 -1.49 -46.18
C HIS A 21 24.04 -0.13 -46.00
N SER A 22 24.53 0.66 -45.03
CA SER A 22 25.05 2.05 -45.17
C SER A 22 25.22 2.64 -43.75
N GLY A 23 26.24 3.38 -43.36
CA GLY A 23 27.47 3.87 -43.98
C GLY A 23 28.40 4.40 -42.87
N TYR A 24 29.70 4.52 -43.18
CA TYR A 24 30.77 4.98 -42.27
C TYR A 24 30.79 6.51 -42.08
N ALA A 25 31.13 6.97 -40.86
CA ALA A 25 31.96 8.16 -40.63
C ALA A 25 32.61 8.08 -39.23
N ALA A 26 33.91 8.36 -39.13
CA ALA A 26 34.72 8.30 -37.91
C ALA A 26 35.07 9.71 -37.39
N ASN A 27 34.97 9.94 -36.07
CA ASN A 27 36.04 10.50 -35.21
C ASN A 27 35.60 10.64 -33.71
N LYS A 28 36.55 10.32 -32.82
CA LYS A 28 36.59 10.31 -31.32
C LYS A 28 36.26 11.66 -30.63
N PRO A 29 36.29 11.78 -29.27
CA PRO A 29 35.90 10.89 -28.15
C PRO A 29 35.01 11.62 -27.09
N ALA A 30 34.31 10.90 -26.20
CA ALA A 30 34.07 11.26 -24.78
C ALA A 30 32.91 10.45 -24.16
N ASP A 31 33.05 10.21 -22.85
CA ASP A 31 32.04 9.81 -21.87
C ASP A 31 31.47 8.38 -21.92
N THR A 32 32.27 7.48 -21.34
CA THR A 32 31.77 6.32 -20.60
C THR A 32 30.88 6.79 -19.45
N LYS A 33 29.57 6.89 -19.68
CA LYS A 33 28.58 6.70 -18.61
C LYS A 33 27.90 5.37 -18.86
N GLY A 34 28.41 4.35 -18.17
CA GLY A 34 27.65 3.14 -17.93
C GLY A 34 26.38 3.53 -17.19
N THR A 35 25.26 3.55 -17.92
CA THR A 35 23.94 3.55 -17.30
C THR A 35 23.76 2.15 -16.71
N SER A 36 24.17 1.99 -15.46
CA SER A 36 23.70 0.91 -14.62
C SER A 36 22.20 1.09 -14.47
N THR A 37 21.45 0.41 -15.33
CA THR A 37 20.03 0.15 -15.13
C THR A 37 19.92 -0.62 -13.82
N VAL A 38 19.59 0.10 -12.76
CA VAL A 38 19.10 -0.51 -11.52
C VAL A 38 17.80 -1.20 -11.90
N GLU A 39 17.85 -2.52 -12.03
CA GLU A 39 16.65 -3.37 -12.08
C GLU A 39 15.92 -3.18 -10.74
N SER A 40 14.99 -2.23 -10.70
CA SER A 40 13.92 -2.28 -9.72
C SER A 40 13.04 -3.46 -10.10
N ALA A 41 13.20 -4.57 -9.41
CA ALA A 41 12.18 -5.61 -9.42
C ALA A 41 10.86 -4.94 -9.00
N GLN A 42 9.91 -4.87 -9.94
CA GLN A 42 8.56 -4.40 -9.68
C GLN A 42 7.92 -5.32 -8.63
N GLN A 43 8.06 -4.95 -7.35
CA GLN A 43 7.30 -5.52 -6.26
C GLN A 43 5.84 -5.15 -6.54
N ILE A 44 4.97 -6.16 -6.69
CA ILE A 44 3.53 -5.94 -6.83
C ILE A 44 3.09 -5.17 -5.57
N GLU A 45 2.72 -3.90 -5.73
CA GLU A 45 2.37 -2.99 -4.64
C GLU A 45 1.07 -3.41 -3.95
N THR A 46 1.17 -4.25 -2.91
CA THR A 46 -0.01 -4.82 -2.25
C THR A 46 -0.23 -4.36 -0.81
N SER A 47 0.79 -3.76 -0.19
CA SER A 47 0.70 -3.13 1.11
C SER A 47 0.52 -1.61 1.00
N LYS A 48 -0.14 -1.01 2.00
CA LYS A 48 -0.12 0.45 2.19
C LYS A 48 1.24 0.96 2.69
N PHE A 49 2.12 0.08 3.15
CA PHE A 49 3.38 0.44 3.77
C PHE A 49 4.57 0.28 2.83
N ILE A 50 5.50 1.22 2.96
CA ILE A 50 6.88 1.08 2.52
C ILE A 50 7.69 0.62 3.72
N LYS A 51 8.57 -0.37 3.50
CA LYS A 51 9.50 -0.87 4.51
C LYS A 51 10.87 -0.26 4.30
N PHE A 52 11.47 0.26 5.36
CA PHE A 52 12.89 0.58 5.44
C PHE A 52 13.55 -0.28 6.51
N SER A 53 14.66 -0.94 6.17
CA SER A 53 15.38 -1.83 7.10
C SER A 53 16.80 -1.33 7.29
N GLY A 54 17.28 -1.33 8.53
CA GLY A 54 18.62 -0.85 8.82
C GLY A 54 19.05 -1.04 10.27
N VAL A 55 20.17 -0.43 10.62
CA VAL A 55 20.78 -0.46 11.95
C VAL A 55 20.70 0.93 12.57
N ILE A 56 20.32 1.02 13.84
CA ILE A 56 20.31 2.29 14.58
C ILE A 56 21.76 2.77 14.77
N GLN A 57 22.11 3.90 14.16
CA GLN A 57 23.43 4.53 14.26
C GLN A 57 23.51 5.55 15.39
N ASN A 58 22.42 6.28 15.64
CA ASN A 58 22.34 7.27 16.69
C ASN A 58 20.91 7.39 17.23
N ILE A 59 20.78 7.77 18.50
CA ILE A 59 19.51 8.03 19.18
C ILE A 59 19.61 9.39 19.86
N GLU A 60 18.84 10.35 19.37
CA GLU A 60 18.66 11.64 20.02
C GLU A 60 17.37 11.61 20.83
N LYS A 61 17.47 11.85 22.14
CA LYS A 61 16.32 11.85 23.04
C LYS A 61 15.87 13.29 23.29
N ASP A 62 14.63 13.59 22.96
CA ASP A 62 13.93 14.81 23.39
C ASP A 62 12.89 14.44 24.47
N LYS A 63 12.37 15.42 25.21
CA LYS A 63 11.36 15.23 26.27
C LYS A 63 10.08 14.55 25.76
N LYS A 64 9.76 14.65 24.46
CA LYS A 64 8.53 14.11 23.85
C LYS A 64 8.75 12.93 22.89
N SER A 65 9.90 12.81 22.25
CA SER A 65 10.17 11.77 21.24
C SER A 65 11.64 11.33 21.23
N SER A 66 11.91 10.15 20.70
CA SER A 66 13.27 9.69 20.40
C SER A 66 13.48 9.68 18.90
N ARG A 67 14.51 10.37 18.39
CA ARG A 67 14.83 10.40 16.96
C ARG A 67 15.94 9.38 16.69
N LEU A 68 15.66 8.40 15.84
CA LEU A 68 16.61 7.36 15.48
C LEU A 68 17.21 7.68 14.11
N LEU A 69 18.52 7.82 14.01
CA LEU A 69 19.21 7.75 12.72
C LEU A 69 19.44 6.28 12.41
N VAL A 70 18.85 5.79 11.32
CA VAL A 70 18.91 4.38 10.90
C VAL A 70 19.55 4.30 9.52
N GLU A 71 20.57 3.46 9.40
CA GLU A 71 21.32 3.25 8.16
C GLU A 71 20.99 1.88 7.56
N ASN A 72 20.57 1.86 6.31
CA ASN A 72 20.53 0.65 5.50
C ASN A 72 21.92 0.39 4.92
N GLN A 73 22.63 -0.56 5.52
CA GLN A 73 24.01 -0.89 5.16
C GLN A 73 24.16 -1.45 3.73
N ASN A 74 23.10 -2.00 3.14
CA ASN A 74 23.15 -2.58 1.79
C ASN A 74 23.00 -1.52 0.70
N GLU A 75 22.23 -0.48 0.98
CA GLU A 75 21.87 0.57 0.02
C GLU A 75 22.64 1.87 0.26
N SER A 76 23.48 1.93 1.31
CA SER A 76 24.18 3.15 1.75
C SER A 76 23.23 4.34 1.94
N LEU A 77 22.04 4.09 2.48
CA LEU A 77 20.97 5.07 2.67
C LEU A 77 20.67 5.26 4.15
N GLU A 78 20.51 6.50 4.58
CA GLU A 78 20.13 6.85 5.96
C GLU A 78 18.76 7.54 6.02
N MET A 79 17.99 7.20 7.06
CA MET A 79 16.73 7.85 7.37
C MET A 79 16.63 8.16 8.86
N VAL A 80 15.96 9.25 9.19
CA VAL A 80 15.66 9.64 10.56
C VAL A 80 14.21 9.29 10.90
N PHE A 81 14.00 8.47 11.92
CA PHE A 81 12.67 8.07 12.39
C PHE A 81 12.38 8.68 13.76
N PRO A 82 11.51 9.69 13.85
CA PRO A 82 10.94 10.14 15.12
C PRO A 82 10.02 9.06 15.70
N ILE A 83 10.30 8.65 16.94
CA ILE A 83 9.49 7.69 17.70
C ILE A 83 8.69 8.47 18.74
N THR A 84 7.43 8.72 18.39
CA THR A 84 6.39 9.28 19.27
C THR A 84 5.66 8.15 19.99
N ASP A 85 4.76 8.49 20.91
CA ASP A 85 3.95 7.50 21.62
C ASP A 85 2.87 6.84 20.74
N GLU A 86 2.65 7.36 19.52
CA GLU A 86 1.73 6.81 18.52
C GLU A 86 2.37 5.69 17.68
N VAL A 87 3.71 5.62 17.65
CA VAL A 87 4.44 4.61 16.87
C VAL A 87 4.25 3.26 17.54
N LEU A 88 3.72 2.29 16.79
CA LEU A 88 3.58 0.91 17.26
C LEU A 88 4.96 0.25 17.25
N LEU A 89 5.55 0.11 18.43
CA LEU A 89 6.89 -0.46 18.61
C LEU A 89 6.80 -1.90 19.13
N PHE A 90 7.32 -2.86 18.37
CA PHE A 90 7.26 -4.30 18.71
C PHE A 90 8.61 -5.01 18.53
N ASP A 91 8.82 -6.12 19.22
CA ASP A 91 9.87 -7.08 18.86
C ASP A 91 9.43 -7.99 17.69
N ASN A 92 10.39 -8.53 16.94
CA ASN A 92 10.13 -9.44 15.83
C ASN A 92 9.78 -10.88 16.24
N GLY A 93 10.08 -11.31 17.47
CA GLY A 93 9.90 -12.66 17.98
C GLY A 93 8.43 -12.99 18.21
N LYS A 94 7.83 -12.37 19.23
CA LYS A 94 6.44 -12.62 19.64
C LYS A 94 5.52 -11.41 19.46
N GLY A 95 6.05 -10.27 18.99
CA GLY A 95 5.29 -9.04 18.83
C GLY A 95 4.84 -8.43 20.16
N GLU A 96 5.67 -8.53 21.19
CA GLU A 96 5.54 -7.80 22.46
C GLU A 96 5.78 -6.31 22.23
N LYS A 97 4.96 -5.46 22.88
CA LYS A 97 5.13 -4.01 22.80
C LYS A 97 6.41 -3.61 23.53
N LEU A 98 7.28 -2.89 22.84
CA LEU A 98 8.50 -2.34 23.44
C LEU A 98 8.26 -0.89 23.82
N LYS A 99 9.04 -0.42 24.80
CA LYS A 99 9.08 0.99 25.16
C LYS A 99 10.30 1.65 24.49
N LYS A 100 10.19 2.94 24.17
CA LYS A 100 11.24 3.72 23.48
C LYS A 100 12.59 3.75 24.22
N ASP A 101 12.59 3.57 25.53
CA ASP A 101 13.81 3.49 26.35
C ASP A 101 14.60 2.19 26.15
N LYS A 102 14.00 1.16 25.55
CA LYS A 102 14.67 -0.10 25.19
C LYS A 102 15.42 -0.04 23.86
N LEU A 103 15.32 1.07 23.13
CA LEU A 103 16.04 1.26 21.87
C LEU A 103 17.49 1.67 22.15
N GLU A 104 18.41 0.96 21.52
CA GLU A 104 19.85 1.17 21.67
C GLU A 104 20.55 1.18 20.30
N LYS A 105 21.68 1.89 20.25
CA LYS A 105 22.55 1.90 19.08
C LYS A 105 22.99 0.47 18.73
N GLY A 106 23.02 0.15 17.44
CA GLY A 106 23.40 -1.17 16.92
C GLY A 106 22.26 -2.16 16.79
N MET A 107 21.06 -1.85 17.29
CA MET A 107 19.88 -2.68 17.05
C MET A 107 19.46 -2.62 15.57
N LYS A 108 19.09 -3.77 15.02
CA LYS A 108 18.46 -3.87 13.70
C LYS A 108 16.97 -3.56 13.84
N VAL A 109 16.46 -2.73 12.94
CA VAL A 109 15.06 -2.32 12.93
C VAL A 109 14.48 -2.36 11.52
N GLU A 110 13.16 -2.54 11.47
CA GLU A 110 12.35 -2.36 10.27
C GLU A 110 11.28 -1.31 10.56
N ALA A 111 11.35 -0.18 9.86
CA ALA A 111 10.38 0.89 9.93
C ALA A 111 9.38 0.75 8.77
N TYR A 112 8.10 0.76 9.10
CA TYR A 112 7.02 0.70 8.13
C TYR A 112 6.25 2.01 8.15
N TYR A 113 6.20 2.69 7.00
CA TYR A 113 5.51 3.97 6.87
C TYR A 113 4.53 4.00 5.68
N ASP A 114 3.41 4.74 5.80
CA ASP A 114 2.43 4.83 4.71
C ASP A 114 3.08 5.36 3.42
N LYS A 115 2.84 4.66 2.31
CA LYS A 115 3.46 4.96 1.00
C LYS A 115 3.06 6.32 0.42
N ASN A 116 1.97 6.91 0.90
CA ASN A 116 1.49 8.21 0.47
C ASN A 116 1.93 9.34 1.41
N LYS A 117 2.69 9.05 2.47
CA LYS A 117 3.28 10.10 3.31
C LYS A 117 4.21 10.97 2.47
N PRO A 118 4.10 12.31 2.55
CA PRO A 118 5.02 13.20 1.88
C PRO A 118 6.46 12.95 2.34
N MET A 119 7.32 12.52 1.42
CA MET A 119 8.75 12.33 1.70
C MET A 119 9.46 13.69 1.59
N PRO A 120 10.15 14.18 2.63
CA PRO A 120 10.90 15.43 2.54
C PRO A 120 12.12 15.27 1.61
N LEU A 121 12.44 16.33 0.86
CA LEU A 121 13.60 16.35 -0.06
C LEU A 121 14.93 16.68 0.64
N ILE A 122 14.92 16.83 1.98
CA ILE A 122 16.11 17.13 2.77
C ILE A 122 16.73 15.82 3.23
N TYR A 123 18.06 15.69 3.09
CA TYR A 123 18.80 14.49 3.47
C TYR A 123 19.51 14.65 4.85
N PRO A 124 19.49 13.62 5.73
CA PRO A 124 18.69 12.39 5.62
C PRO A 124 17.20 12.67 5.79
N ALA A 125 16.38 11.96 5.02
CA ALA A 125 14.92 12.13 5.07
C ALA A 125 14.39 11.78 6.47
N THR A 126 13.48 12.61 7.00
CA THR A 126 12.84 12.37 8.29
C THR A 126 11.38 11.97 8.07
N ILE A 127 10.97 10.79 8.56
CA ILE A 127 9.59 10.33 8.47
C ILE A 127 9.20 9.59 9.74
N THR A 128 8.03 9.90 10.30
CA THR A 128 7.48 9.14 11.43
C THR A 128 6.89 7.84 10.89
N PRO A 129 7.34 6.67 11.34
CA PRO A 129 6.76 5.39 10.94
C PRO A 129 5.50 5.09 11.76
N GLU A 130 4.57 4.33 11.21
CA GLU A 130 3.40 3.84 11.94
C GLU A 130 3.75 2.60 12.77
N VAL A 131 4.63 1.75 12.23
CA VAL A 131 5.11 0.55 12.90
C VAL A 131 6.63 0.51 12.85
N MET A 132 7.24 0.22 13.98
CA MET A 132 8.67 -0.10 14.05
C MET A 132 8.85 -1.46 14.71
N ILE A 133 9.54 -2.35 13.99
CA ILE A 133 9.91 -3.67 14.46
C ILE A 133 11.37 -3.64 14.87
N VAL A 134 11.67 -4.10 16.08
CA VAL A 134 13.03 -4.25 16.59
C VAL A 134 13.41 -5.72 16.51
N ASN A 135 14.50 -6.01 15.80
CA ASN A 135 14.98 -7.37 15.67
C ASN A 135 15.76 -7.74 16.93
N GLY A 136 15.12 -8.57 17.76
CA GLY A 136 15.68 -9.10 18.99
C GLY A 136 16.58 -10.32 18.75
N LYS A 137 16.95 -10.97 19.86
CA LYS A 137 17.74 -12.22 19.85
C LYS A 137 16.89 -13.46 19.52
N GLU A 138 15.58 -13.39 19.77
CA GLU A 138 14.68 -14.50 19.45
C GLU A 138 14.47 -14.61 17.94
N MET A 139 14.36 -15.86 17.47
CA MET A 139 14.03 -16.11 16.07
C MET A 139 12.58 -15.69 15.81
N GLY A 140 12.40 -14.73 14.91
CA GLY A 140 11.09 -14.22 14.55
C GLY A 140 11.14 -13.41 13.27
N GLN A 141 10.03 -13.43 12.55
CA GLN A 141 9.81 -12.77 11.28
C GLN A 141 8.50 -12.00 11.37
N VAL A 142 8.48 -10.84 10.74
CA VAL A 142 7.29 -10.00 10.66
C VAL A 142 6.96 -9.77 9.20
N LYS A 143 5.69 -9.93 8.84
CA LYS A 143 5.17 -9.50 7.54
C LYS A 143 3.97 -8.59 7.75
N ILE A 144 4.05 -7.38 7.22
CA ILE A 144 2.95 -6.44 7.17
C ILE A 144 2.38 -6.44 5.75
N SER A 145 1.14 -6.89 5.59
CA SER A 145 0.49 -6.98 4.27
C SER A 145 -1.03 -7.10 4.41
N LYS A 146 -1.73 -7.00 3.27
CA LYS A 146 -3.12 -7.41 3.14
C LYS A 146 -3.22 -8.85 2.73
N TYR A 147 -4.34 -9.47 3.12
CA TYR A 147 -4.62 -10.87 2.86
C TYR A 147 -5.98 -11.03 2.19
N ASP A 148 -6.07 -12.00 1.28
CA ASP A 148 -7.31 -12.38 0.64
C ASP A 148 -8.21 -13.19 1.60
N LYS A 149 -9.37 -13.64 1.11
CA LYS A 149 -10.32 -14.44 1.90
C LYS A 149 -9.76 -15.81 2.33
N ASN A 150 -8.71 -16.30 1.65
CA ASN A 150 -8.02 -17.55 1.95
C ASN A 150 -6.79 -17.35 2.84
N LEU A 151 -6.59 -16.12 3.35
CA LEU A 151 -5.43 -15.70 4.14
C LEU A 151 -4.10 -15.88 3.39
N ILE A 152 -4.12 -15.67 2.08
CA ILE A 152 -2.92 -15.54 1.25
C ILE A 152 -2.59 -14.06 1.14
N SER A 153 -1.34 -13.68 1.39
CA SER A 153 -0.90 -12.30 1.20
C SER A 153 -1.07 -11.89 -0.24
N LEU A 154 -1.44 -10.64 -0.49
CA LEU A 154 -1.76 -10.18 -1.83
C LEU A 154 -0.57 -10.23 -2.80
N ASP A 155 0.67 -10.22 -2.28
CA ASP A 155 1.91 -10.46 -3.03
C ASP A 155 2.19 -11.96 -3.31
N ASN A 156 1.31 -12.86 -2.88
CA ASN A 156 1.42 -14.32 -3.00
C ASN A 156 2.69 -14.92 -2.37
N GLU A 157 3.27 -14.24 -1.38
CA GLU A 157 4.47 -14.74 -0.69
C GLU A 157 4.14 -15.67 0.47
N ILE A 158 3.06 -15.41 1.23
CA ILE A 158 2.72 -16.19 2.43
C ILE A 158 1.23 -16.52 2.53
N LYS A 159 0.92 -17.72 3.00
CA LYS A 159 -0.41 -18.17 3.40
C LYS A 159 -0.42 -18.46 4.90
N LEU A 160 -1.43 -17.93 5.60
CA LEU A 160 -1.56 -18.07 7.05
C LEU A 160 -2.50 -19.23 7.41
N ASN A 161 -2.01 -20.12 8.26
CA ASN A 161 -2.79 -21.16 8.90
C ASN A 161 -3.04 -20.75 10.36
N ILE A 162 -4.17 -20.09 10.63
CA ILE A 162 -4.50 -19.61 11.99
C ILE A 162 -4.87 -20.80 12.88
N SER A 163 -4.08 -21.00 13.94
CA SER A 163 -4.31 -22.03 14.95
C SER A 163 -5.13 -21.49 16.13
N LYS A 164 -5.47 -22.36 17.09
CA LYS A 164 -6.12 -21.95 18.34
C LYS A 164 -5.21 -21.12 19.25
N ASP A 165 -3.90 -21.29 19.11
CA ASP A 165 -2.89 -20.62 19.94
C ASP A 165 -2.42 -19.29 19.31
N THR A 166 -2.87 -18.99 18.08
CA THR A 166 -2.57 -17.72 17.42
C THR A 166 -3.31 -16.58 18.12
N ILE A 167 -2.57 -15.64 18.67
CA ILE A 167 -3.12 -14.47 19.35
C ILE A 167 -3.63 -13.48 18.30
N LEU A 168 -4.90 -13.08 18.37
CA LEU A 168 -5.52 -12.11 17.45
C LEU A 168 -5.89 -10.83 18.20
N LEU A 169 -5.25 -9.72 17.84
CA LEU A 169 -5.49 -8.40 18.45
C LEU A 169 -5.76 -7.33 17.40
N ASN A 170 -6.35 -6.21 17.80
CA ASN A 170 -6.27 -4.94 17.05
C ASN A 170 -5.05 -4.10 17.52
N GLU A 171 -4.79 -2.96 16.88
CA GLU A 171 -3.66 -2.08 17.22
C GLU A 171 -3.71 -1.54 18.66
N LYS A 172 -4.93 -1.41 19.23
CA LYS A 172 -5.16 -1.00 20.63
C LYS A 172 -4.81 -2.11 21.62
N GLY A 173 -4.68 -3.35 21.16
CA GLY A 173 -4.36 -4.52 21.98
C GLY A 173 -5.58 -5.28 22.48
N GLU A 174 -6.77 -5.01 21.94
CA GLU A 174 -8.02 -5.70 22.26
C GLU A 174 -8.11 -6.99 21.45
N THR A 175 -8.67 -8.05 22.04
CA THR A 175 -8.86 -9.34 21.37
C THR A 175 -9.94 -9.25 20.30
N ILE A 176 -9.64 -9.77 19.11
CA ILE A 176 -10.56 -9.80 17.96
C ILE A 176 -10.80 -11.23 17.47
N LYS A 177 -11.81 -11.42 16.62
CA LYS A 177 -12.12 -12.71 16.00
C LYS A 177 -11.45 -12.82 14.64
N LYS A 178 -11.32 -14.06 14.15
CA LYS A 178 -10.80 -14.35 12.80
C LYS A 178 -11.55 -13.61 11.67
N ALA A 179 -12.86 -13.39 11.84
CA ALA A 179 -13.67 -12.66 10.88
C ALA A 179 -13.21 -11.20 10.71
N ASP A 180 -12.71 -10.59 11.78
CA ASP A 180 -12.31 -9.18 11.84
C ASP A 180 -10.98 -8.90 11.11
N LEU A 181 -10.28 -9.94 10.65
CA LEU A 181 -9.04 -9.82 9.87
C LEU A 181 -9.29 -9.42 8.41
N THR A 182 -10.50 -9.69 7.91
CA THR A 182 -10.80 -9.57 6.47
C THR A 182 -10.69 -8.12 5.99
N GLY A 183 -9.92 -7.90 4.93
CA GLY A 183 -9.77 -6.57 4.29
C GLY A 183 -8.88 -5.57 5.03
N LYS A 184 -8.40 -5.92 6.24
CA LYS A 184 -7.48 -5.10 7.03
C LYS A 184 -6.02 -5.35 6.61
N GLU A 185 -5.16 -4.38 6.93
CA GLU A 185 -3.72 -4.64 6.92
C GLU A 185 -3.36 -5.41 8.18
N LEU A 186 -2.56 -6.47 8.06
CA LEU A 186 -2.20 -7.32 9.19
C LEU A 186 -0.69 -7.25 9.44
N ILE A 187 -0.29 -7.04 10.69
CA ILE A 187 1.06 -7.33 11.18
C ILE A 187 1.07 -8.78 11.64
N VAL A 188 1.81 -9.62 10.92
CA VAL A 188 1.88 -11.05 11.18
C VAL A 188 3.25 -11.40 11.75
N PHE A 189 3.27 -11.87 13.00
CA PHE A 189 4.46 -12.37 13.68
C PHE A 189 4.51 -13.90 13.59
N TYR A 190 5.59 -14.44 13.05
CA TYR A 190 5.79 -15.87 12.86
C TYR A 190 7.26 -16.24 12.98
N ASN A 191 7.56 -17.51 13.27
CA ASN A 191 8.93 -17.98 13.46
C ASN A 191 9.48 -18.70 12.22
N ILE A 192 8.75 -19.71 11.73
CA ILE A 192 9.11 -20.58 10.63
C ILE A 192 8.01 -20.60 9.56
N SER A 193 8.40 -20.90 8.33
CA SER A 193 7.49 -21.12 7.22
C SER A 193 8.00 -22.26 6.34
N THR A 194 7.10 -22.86 5.56
CA THR A 194 7.47 -23.85 4.54
C THR A 194 8.22 -23.19 3.38
N ARG A 195 8.91 -23.96 2.55
CA ARG A 195 9.56 -23.47 1.31
C ARG A 195 8.66 -23.50 0.07
N SER A 196 7.33 -23.50 0.24
CA SER A 196 6.37 -23.49 -0.87
C SER A 196 6.11 -22.07 -1.40
N ILE A 197 5.39 -21.93 -2.51
CA ILE A 197 4.95 -20.65 -3.08
C ILE A 197 3.42 -20.72 -3.25
N PRO A 198 2.62 -19.95 -2.47
CA PRO A 198 3.04 -19.13 -1.33
C PRO A 198 3.56 -20.00 -0.18
N ALA A 199 4.52 -19.48 0.59
CA ALA A 199 5.02 -20.15 1.78
C ALA A 199 3.91 -20.23 2.84
N GLN A 200 3.80 -21.33 3.58
CA GLN A 200 2.79 -21.48 4.61
C GLN A 200 3.40 -21.31 6.00
N THR A 201 2.69 -20.60 6.90
CA THR A 201 3.09 -20.45 8.31
C THR A 201 1.89 -20.53 9.26
N THR A 202 2.16 -20.86 10.52
CA THR A 202 1.21 -20.70 11.63
C THR A 202 1.67 -19.50 12.46
N PRO A 203 0.97 -18.36 12.39
CA PRO A 203 1.38 -17.16 13.12
C PRO A 203 1.31 -17.35 14.64
N VAL A 204 2.26 -16.71 15.34
CA VAL A 204 2.24 -16.58 16.80
C VAL A 204 1.25 -15.50 17.21
N LYS A 205 1.27 -14.37 16.50
CA LYS A 205 0.41 -13.23 16.75
C LYS A 205 0.05 -12.54 15.44
N ILE A 206 -1.20 -12.10 15.34
CA ILE A 206 -1.69 -11.24 14.27
C ILE A 206 -2.26 -9.99 14.93
N ILE A 207 -1.78 -8.82 14.49
CA ILE A 207 -2.37 -7.53 14.84
C ILE A 207 -3.05 -6.99 13.59
N ALA A 208 -4.37 -6.86 13.63
CA ALA A 208 -5.12 -6.23 12.55
C ALA A 208 -5.11 -4.72 12.76
N LEU A 209 -4.61 -3.99 11.76
CA LEU A 209 -4.56 -2.53 11.80
C LEU A 209 -5.88 -1.97 11.28
N GLU A 210 -6.59 -1.26 12.13
CA GLU A 210 -7.72 -0.42 11.74
C GLU A 210 -7.20 0.87 11.10
N TYR A 211 -6.64 0.74 9.89
CA TYR A 211 -6.58 1.88 8.99
C TYR A 211 -7.96 2.16 8.48
N THR A 212 -8.73 2.88 9.28
CA THR A 212 -9.83 3.62 8.70
C THR A 212 -9.18 4.67 7.82
N ASP A 213 -9.42 4.58 6.52
CA ASP A 213 -9.05 5.64 5.59
C ASP A 213 -9.66 6.91 6.18
N GLU A 214 -8.86 7.81 6.73
CA GLU A 214 -9.34 9.01 7.44
C GLU A 214 -10.33 9.77 6.56
N LYS A 215 -10.08 9.73 5.25
CA LYS A 215 -10.97 10.24 4.22
C LYS A 215 -12.34 9.56 4.24
N LEU A 216 -12.41 8.25 4.40
CA LEU A 216 -13.66 7.51 4.55
C LEU A 216 -14.32 7.74 5.92
N VAL A 217 -13.56 7.90 7.02
CA VAL A 217 -14.10 8.28 8.34
C VAL A 217 -14.79 9.63 8.25
N GLU A 218 -14.09 10.63 7.73
CA GLU A 218 -14.58 11.99 7.58
C GLU A 218 -15.76 12.04 6.60
N MET A 219 -15.71 11.26 5.52
CA MET A 219 -16.85 11.09 4.60
C MET A 219 -18.07 10.50 5.33
N GLN A 220 -17.88 9.46 6.14
CA GLN A 220 -18.97 8.84 6.89
C GLN A 220 -19.57 9.84 7.88
N LYS A 221 -18.73 10.62 8.56
CA LYS A 221 -19.16 11.72 9.43
C LYS A 221 -19.98 12.76 8.68
N ILE A 222 -19.55 13.18 7.48
CA ILE A 222 -20.32 14.08 6.60
C ILE A 222 -21.69 13.51 6.27
N ILE A 223 -21.78 12.21 5.98
CA ILE A 223 -23.03 11.51 5.67
C ILE A 223 -23.93 11.45 6.90
N ASP A 224 -23.39 11.03 8.05
CA ASP A 224 -24.15 10.87 9.29
C ASP A 224 -24.70 12.21 9.79
N GLU A 225 -23.95 13.31 9.60
CA GLU A 225 -24.39 14.67 9.94
C GLU A 225 -25.48 15.24 9.02
N ASP A 226 -25.57 14.78 7.75
CA ASP A 226 -26.37 15.46 6.72
C ASP A 226 -26.98 14.45 5.73
N HIS A 227 -27.84 13.56 6.22
CA HIS A 227 -28.63 12.61 5.43
C HIS A 227 -30.12 12.65 5.78
N TYR A 228 -30.94 11.99 4.97
CA TYR A 228 -32.33 11.64 5.31
C TYR A 228 -32.77 10.41 4.50
N PHE A 229 -33.91 9.84 4.85
CA PHE A 229 -34.50 8.71 4.13
C PHE A 229 -35.64 9.17 3.21
N LYS A 230 -35.69 8.61 2.01
CA LYS A 230 -36.76 8.78 1.02
C LYS A 230 -37.05 7.43 0.40
N ASP A 231 -38.31 6.98 0.45
CA ASP A 231 -38.72 5.68 -0.09
C ASP A 231 -37.79 4.55 0.40
N GLU A 232 -37.54 4.52 1.71
CA GLU A 232 -36.60 3.60 2.40
C GLU A 232 -35.13 3.70 1.95
N THR A 233 -34.81 4.62 1.04
CA THR A 233 -33.46 4.85 0.52
C THR A 233 -32.78 5.99 1.26
N LYS A 234 -31.55 5.77 1.73
CA LYS A 234 -30.74 6.80 2.37
C LYS A 234 -30.21 7.77 1.30
N MET A 235 -30.51 9.05 1.48
CA MET A 235 -30.12 10.14 0.59
C MET A 235 -28.98 10.94 1.21
N ILE A 236 -27.90 11.16 0.46
CA ILE A 236 -26.64 11.74 0.94
C ILE A 236 -26.26 13.03 0.18
N PRO A 237 -25.50 13.96 0.78
CA PRO A 237 -25.26 15.28 0.22
C PRO A 237 -24.10 15.23 -0.78
N ILE A 238 -24.42 15.08 -2.06
CA ILE A 238 -23.44 14.73 -3.10
C ILE A 238 -22.27 15.70 -3.21
N ARG A 239 -22.50 17.01 -3.05
CA ARG A 239 -21.43 18.00 -3.19
C ARG A 239 -20.33 17.78 -2.14
N LYS A 240 -20.71 17.73 -0.86
CA LYS A 240 -19.75 17.55 0.25
C LYS A 240 -19.02 16.22 0.13
N VAL A 241 -19.77 15.14 -0.11
CA VAL A 241 -19.20 13.78 -0.23
C VAL A 241 -18.22 13.71 -1.41
N ALA A 242 -18.60 14.19 -2.59
CA ALA A 242 -17.77 14.12 -3.77
C ALA A 242 -16.53 15.02 -3.68
N GLU A 243 -16.67 16.26 -3.20
CA GLU A 243 -15.56 17.19 -2.99
C GLU A 243 -14.56 16.64 -1.96
N HIS A 244 -15.06 16.05 -0.88
CA HIS A 244 -14.23 15.35 0.11
C HIS A 244 -13.41 14.25 -0.54
N LEU A 245 -14.01 13.43 -1.41
CA LEU A 245 -13.35 12.39 -2.20
C LEU A 245 -12.40 12.94 -3.29
N GLY A 246 -12.33 14.26 -3.48
CA GLY A 246 -11.47 14.95 -4.44
C GLY A 246 -12.06 15.05 -5.84
N TYR A 247 -13.38 14.93 -5.98
CA TYR A 247 -14.10 15.22 -7.22
C TYR A 247 -14.43 16.71 -7.32
N ASN A 248 -14.51 17.22 -8.54
CA ASN A 248 -15.06 18.54 -8.84
C ASN A 248 -16.57 18.41 -9.09
N VAL A 249 -17.38 19.27 -8.46
CA VAL A 249 -18.83 19.32 -8.65
C VAL A 249 -19.23 20.65 -9.27
N LYS A 250 -19.79 20.64 -10.49
CA LYS A 250 -20.30 21.84 -11.16
C LYS A 250 -21.80 21.76 -11.33
N TRP A 251 -22.50 22.77 -10.82
CA TRP A 251 -23.95 22.92 -10.97
C TRP A 251 -24.29 23.67 -12.25
N ASN A 252 -25.29 23.20 -13.00
CA ASN A 252 -25.89 23.90 -14.13
C ASN A 252 -27.35 24.25 -13.81
N ASN A 253 -27.58 25.53 -13.53
CA ASN A 253 -28.90 26.01 -13.14
C ASN A 253 -29.93 25.93 -14.26
N LYS A 254 -29.51 26.12 -15.52
CA LYS A 254 -30.43 26.11 -16.69
C LYS A 254 -30.99 24.71 -16.94
N GLN A 255 -30.14 23.69 -16.81
CA GLN A 255 -30.51 22.30 -17.08
C GLN A 255 -30.94 21.52 -15.83
N LYS A 256 -30.87 22.14 -14.64
CA LYS A 256 -31.11 21.51 -13.33
C LYS A 256 -30.35 20.18 -13.17
N ASN A 257 -29.08 20.20 -13.56
CA ASN A 257 -28.18 19.06 -13.44
C ASN A 257 -26.83 19.49 -12.85
N PHE A 258 -26.03 18.52 -12.45
CA PHE A 258 -24.66 18.75 -12.03
C PHE A 258 -23.71 17.70 -12.62
N SER A 259 -22.49 18.13 -12.89
CA SER A 259 -21.40 17.24 -13.27
C SER A 259 -20.51 16.95 -12.08
N VAL A 260 -20.19 15.68 -11.85
CA VAL A 260 -19.19 15.23 -10.87
C VAL A 260 -18.03 14.63 -11.64
N SER A 261 -16.80 15.13 -11.48
CA SER A 261 -15.67 14.65 -12.26
C SER A 261 -14.36 14.58 -11.50
N LYS A 262 -13.55 13.57 -11.82
CA LYS A 262 -12.19 13.36 -11.30
C LYS A 262 -11.40 12.55 -12.31
N GLN A 263 -10.29 13.10 -12.81
CA GLN A 263 -9.45 12.46 -13.82
C GLN A 263 -10.28 12.01 -15.06
N ASN A 264 -10.31 10.70 -15.36
CA ASN A 264 -11.02 10.11 -16.48
C ASN A 264 -12.49 9.73 -16.17
N ARG A 265 -13.02 10.11 -15.00
CA ARG A 265 -14.39 9.83 -14.58
C ARG A 265 -15.23 11.09 -14.65
N SER A 266 -16.36 11.01 -15.35
CA SER A 266 -17.33 12.08 -15.47
C SER A 266 -18.75 11.54 -15.34
N PHE A 267 -19.48 12.11 -14.40
CA PHE A 267 -20.89 11.84 -14.15
C PHE A 267 -21.72 13.07 -14.51
N LEU A 268 -22.87 12.87 -15.13
CA LEU A 268 -23.86 13.93 -15.37
C LEU A 268 -25.18 13.50 -14.75
N ILE A 269 -25.57 14.16 -13.67
CA ILE A 269 -26.72 13.78 -12.85
C ILE A 269 -27.77 14.88 -12.93
N SER A 270 -28.99 14.51 -13.29
CA SER A 270 -30.13 15.44 -13.38
C SER A 270 -31.05 15.29 -12.19
N ILE A 271 -31.50 16.42 -11.63
CA ILE A 271 -32.46 16.39 -10.52
C ILE A 271 -33.82 15.87 -10.99
N GLY A 272 -34.42 14.98 -10.22
CA GLY A 272 -35.72 14.37 -10.50
C GLY A 272 -35.70 13.27 -11.55
N LYS A 273 -34.52 12.89 -12.07
CA LYS A 273 -34.38 11.79 -13.04
C LYS A 273 -33.58 10.63 -12.45
N LYS A 274 -34.07 9.41 -12.62
CA LYS A 274 -33.35 8.20 -12.22
C LYS A 274 -32.13 7.92 -13.11
N GLU A 275 -32.19 8.30 -14.38
CA GLU A 275 -31.05 8.14 -15.30
C GLU A 275 -29.93 9.15 -14.99
N TYR A 276 -28.69 8.70 -15.06
CA TYR A 276 -27.51 9.55 -15.05
C TYR A 276 -26.47 9.08 -16.06
N GLY A 277 -25.67 10.01 -16.57
CA GLY A 277 -24.56 9.70 -17.45
C GLY A 277 -23.32 9.31 -16.67
N TYR A 278 -22.59 8.29 -17.13
CA TYR A 278 -21.25 7.92 -16.67
C TYR A 278 -20.38 7.62 -17.90
N ASN A 279 -19.36 8.45 -18.17
CA ASN A 279 -18.44 8.27 -19.30
C ASN A 279 -19.14 7.89 -20.62
N ARG A 280 -20.21 8.61 -20.98
CA ARG A 280 -21.07 8.40 -22.17
C ARG A 280 -21.97 7.16 -22.15
N SER A 281 -21.99 6.38 -21.07
CA SER A 281 -23.00 5.35 -20.80
C SER A 281 -24.12 5.89 -19.91
N ILE A 282 -25.29 5.27 -19.97
CA ILE A 282 -26.41 5.57 -19.08
C ILE A 282 -26.45 4.54 -17.94
N LYS A 283 -26.68 5.02 -16.73
CA LYS A 283 -26.91 4.24 -15.51
C LYS A 283 -28.16 4.77 -14.82
N TYR A 284 -28.66 4.03 -13.84
CA TYR A 284 -29.91 4.33 -13.14
C TYR A 284 -29.71 4.31 -11.64
N PHE A 285 -30.37 5.25 -10.97
CA PHE A 285 -30.63 5.22 -9.55
C PHE A 285 -31.91 4.46 -9.26
N ASP A 286 -31.99 3.84 -8.08
CA ASP A 286 -33.23 3.29 -7.56
C ASP A 286 -34.22 4.40 -7.20
N VAL A 287 -33.73 5.49 -6.61
CA VAL A 287 -34.50 6.70 -6.25
C VAL A 287 -33.92 7.93 -6.93
N ALA A 288 -34.77 8.79 -7.50
CA ALA A 288 -34.30 9.97 -8.22
C ALA A 288 -33.63 11.00 -7.28
N PRO A 289 -32.48 11.59 -7.68
CA PRO A 289 -31.84 12.70 -6.96
C PRO A 289 -32.78 13.89 -6.76
N GLU A 290 -32.62 14.60 -5.63
CA GLU A 290 -33.46 15.76 -5.31
C GLU A 290 -32.67 16.92 -4.74
N ILE A 291 -33.30 18.10 -4.76
CA ILE A 291 -32.81 19.27 -4.03
C ILE A 291 -33.66 19.43 -2.78
N LYS A 292 -33.01 19.46 -1.62
CA LYS A 292 -33.65 19.72 -0.33
C LYS A 292 -32.84 20.80 0.39
N ASN A 293 -33.49 21.86 0.85
CA ASN A 293 -32.85 23.00 1.53
C ASN A 293 -31.65 23.59 0.76
N GLY A 294 -31.77 23.72 -0.57
CA GLY A 294 -30.72 24.26 -1.44
C GLY A 294 -29.52 23.33 -1.68
N LYS A 295 -29.52 22.11 -1.13
CA LYS A 295 -28.49 21.09 -1.34
C LYS A 295 -28.99 19.99 -2.25
N SER A 296 -28.11 19.46 -3.09
CA SER A 296 -28.40 18.31 -3.94
C SER A 296 -28.11 17.02 -3.17
N TYR A 297 -29.03 16.07 -3.24
CA TYR A 297 -28.91 14.75 -2.62
C TYR A 297 -29.07 13.66 -3.67
N VAL A 298 -28.32 12.58 -3.50
CA VAL A 298 -28.39 11.36 -4.31
C VAL A 298 -28.55 10.15 -3.39
N PRO A 299 -29.05 9.02 -3.90
CA PRO A 299 -29.02 7.75 -3.16
C PRO A 299 -27.60 7.34 -2.73
N GLU A 300 -27.50 6.73 -1.54
CA GLU A 300 -26.22 6.27 -0.96
C GLU A 300 -25.49 5.25 -1.85
N GLU A 301 -26.21 4.46 -2.65
CA GLU A 301 -25.64 3.53 -3.66
C GLU A 301 -24.68 4.24 -4.64
N PHE A 302 -24.81 5.55 -4.83
CA PHE A 302 -23.90 6.31 -5.69
C PHE A 302 -22.46 6.32 -5.16
N LEU A 303 -22.24 6.05 -3.87
CA LEU A 303 -20.91 5.93 -3.28
C LEU A 303 -20.09 4.85 -3.99
N ASP A 304 -20.70 3.75 -4.42
CA ASP A 304 -20.01 2.67 -5.12
C ASP A 304 -19.33 3.19 -6.40
N MET A 305 -20.01 4.09 -7.12
CA MET A 305 -19.49 4.72 -8.33
C MET A 305 -18.33 5.69 -8.03
N LEU A 306 -18.38 6.36 -6.89
CA LEU A 306 -17.34 7.30 -6.45
C LEU A 306 -16.09 6.61 -5.90
N LEU A 307 -16.26 5.44 -5.27
CA LEU A 307 -15.22 4.67 -4.60
C LEU A 307 -14.57 3.59 -5.48
N MET A 308 -15.21 3.22 -6.60
CA MET A 308 -14.58 2.37 -7.62
C MET A 308 -13.21 2.96 -7.99
N LYS A 309 -12.17 2.13 -8.02
CA LYS A 309 -10.83 2.50 -8.50
C LYS A 309 -10.71 2.23 -9.99
#